data_AF-U1Y2Q6-F1
#
_entry.id   AF-U1Y2Q6-F1
#
_cell.length_a   1.000
_cell.length_b   1.000
_cell.length_c   1.000
_cell.angle_alpha   90.00
_cell.angle_beta   90.00
_cell.angle_gamma   90.00
#
_symmetry.space_group_name_H-M   'P 1'
#
loop_
_entity.id
_entity.type
_entity.pdbx_description
1 polymer ?
#
loop_
_entity_poly.entity_id
_entity_poly.type
_entity_poly.pdbx_seq_one_letter_code
_entity_poly.pdbx_strand_id
1 'polypeptide(L)'
;MQHYKDWICRWIDEGSPVGNLARRISADDEFPLGGHKAALLARIKAIEASEGEILAFKYTWKMYEDDAFKKPSESTLEKKLVLEVEKRGGICWKFTSPGTTGVPDRVVMAPWGRVAFVEMKAPGKKLRALQRKRADQILDLGVPFYCLSSNQDILSFLQEMFDSEI
;
A
#
# COMPACT_ATOMS: atom_id res chain seq x y z
N MET A 1 6.44 -1.53 -1.54
CA MET A 1 6.21 -2.82 -2.24
C MET A 1 6.58 -3.91 -1.25
N GLN A 2 5.78 -4.96 -1.10
CA GLN A 2 6.11 -6.05 -0.18
C GLN A 2 7.37 -6.77 -0.68
N HIS A 3 8.31 -7.15 0.19
CA HIS A 3 9.50 -7.93 -0.18
C HIS A 3 9.17 -9.41 -0.35
N TYR A 4 9.87 -10.11 -1.27
CA TYR A 4 9.67 -11.56 -1.49
C TYR A 4 9.90 -12.36 -0.19
N LYS A 5 10.92 -11.97 0.61
CA LYS A 5 11.21 -12.56 1.93
C LYS A 5 9.97 -12.55 2.84
N ASP A 6 9.34 -11.39 3.01
CA ASP A 6 8.16 -11.24 3.86
C ASP A 6 6.94 -11.99 3.28
N TRP A 7 6.83 -12.04 1.96
CA TRP A 7 5.73 -12.72 1.28
C TRP A 7 5.81 -14.24 1.41
N ILE A 8 6.99 -14.83 1.22
CA ILE A 8 7.18 -16.29 1.27
C ILE A 8 7.04 -16.83 2.69
N CYS A 9 7.33 -16.02 3.71
CA CYS A 9 7.17 -16.41 5.12
C CYS A 9 5.72 -16.70 5.55
N ARG A 10 4.72 -16.34 4.73
CA ARG A 10 3.31 -16.74 4.97
C ARG A 10 3.07 -18.24 4.88
N TRP A 11 4.01 -18.96 4.26
CA TRP A 11 3.92 -20.39 3.97
C TRP A 11 4.82 -21.21 4.92
N ILE A 12 5.35 -20.60 5.99
CA ILE A 12 6.38 -21.19 6.85
C ILE A 12 5.95 -22.49 7.53
N ASP A 13 4.65 -22.64 7.80
CA ASP A 13 4.05 -23.79 8.48
C ASP A 13 3.69 -24.94 7.51
N GLU A 14 3.90 -24.77 6.20
CA GLU A 14 3.57 -25.82 5.24
C GLU A 14 4.58 -26.97 5.25
N GLY A 15 4.06 -28.21 5.27
CA GLY A 15 4.84 -29.44 5.04
C GLY A 15 5.18 -29.68 3.57
N SER A 16 5.61 -28.64 2.84
CA SER A 16 5.87 -28.67 1.39
C SER A 16 7.26 -28.11 1.06
N PRO A 17 7.79 -28.30 -0.16
CA PRO A 17 9.00 -27.61 -0.61
C PRO A 17 8.90 -26.08 -0.51
N VAL A 18 7.70 -25.50 -0.59
CA VAL A 18 7.46 -24.07 -0.36
C VAL A 18 7.70 -23.71 1.10
N GLY A 19 7.15 -24.47 2.06
CA GLY A 19 7.37 -24.21 3.48
C GLY A 19 8.81 -24.47 3.94
N ASN A 20 9.49 -25.46 3.36
CA ASN A 20 10.93 -25.67 3.57
C ASN A 20 11.74 -24.45 3.12
N LEU A 21 11.47 -23.96 1.90
CA LEU A 21 12.11 -22.76 1.37
C LEU A 21 11.80 -21.53 2.26
N ALA A 22 10.55 -21.37 2.69
CA ALA A 22 10.12 -20.26 3.56
C ALA A 22 10.89 -20.24 4.89
N ARG A 23 11.05 -21.40 5.56
CA ARG A 23 11.83 -21.52 6.80
C ARG A 23 13.30 -21.14 6.60
N ARG A 24 13.91 -21.60 5.51
CA ARG A 24 15.32 -21.28 5.19
C ARG A 24 15.51 -19.80 4.90
N ILE A 25 14.64 -19.21 4.08
CA ILE A 25 14.67 -17.78 3.76
C ILE A 25 14.41 -16.93 5.00
N SER A 26 13.51 -17.36 5.88
CA SER A 26 13.22 -16.67 7.15
C SER A 26 14.44 -16.64 8.07
N ALA A 27 15.18 -17.76 8.17
CA ALA A 27 16.38 -17.88 8.99
C ALA A 27 17.65 -17.26 8.37
N ASP A 28 17.59 -16.83 7.10
CA ASP A 28 18.72 -16.23 6.39
C ASP A 28 18.70 -14.71 6.53
N ASP A 29 19.43 -14.19 7.51
CA ASP A 29 19.55 -12.74 7.77
C ASP A 29 20.17 -11.96 6.60
N GLU A 30 20.98 -12.60 5.76
CA GLU A 30 21.57 -11.98 4.58
C GLU A 30 20.67 -12.11 3.33
N PHE A 31 19.49 -12.73 3.45
CA PHE A 31 18.60 -12.89 2.31
C PHE A 31 18.14 -11.53 1.79
N PRO A 32 18.30 -11.24 0.47
CA PRO A 32 18.04 -9.91 -0.05
C PRO A 32 16.59 -9.46 0.17
N LEU A 33 16.41 -8.31 0.82
CA LEU A 33 15.11 -7.67 0.99
C LEU A 33 14.62 -7.08 -0.35
N GLY A 34 15.48 -6.38 -1.08
CA GLY A 34 15.24 -6.01 -2.48
C GLY A 34 15.73 -7.11 -3.43
N GLY A 35 15.12 -7.27 -4.61
CA GLY A 35 15.64 -8.27 -5.52
C GLY A 35 14.94 -8.41 -6.86
N HIS A 36 15.72 -8.26 -7.93
CA HIS A 36 15.43 -8.88 -9.21
C HIS A 36 15.57 -10.40 -9.06
N LYS A 37 14.68 -11.17 -9.71
CA LYS A 37 14.61 -12.65 -9.65
C LYS A 37 15.96 -13.37 -9.63
N ALA A 38 16.94 -12.88 -10.41
CA ALA A 38 18.26 -13.46 -10.52
C ALA A 38 19.06 -13.44 -9.20
N ALA A 39 19.01 -12.34 -8.44
CA ALA A 39 19.74 -12.20 -7.18
C ALA A 39 19.17 -13.13 -6.09
N LEU A 40 17.84 -13.21 -6.03
CA LEU A 40 17.15 -14.11 -5.10
C LEU A 40 17.43 -15.57 -5.46
N LEU A 41 17.37 -15.93 -6.74
CA LEU A 41 17.72 -17.28 -7.19
C LEU A 41 19.18 -17.63 -6.90
N ALA A 42 20.10 -16.68 -7.02
CA ALA A 42 21.50 -16.88 -6.69
C ALA A 42 21.68 -17.17 -5.19
N ARG A 43 21.02 -16.40 -4.31
CA ARG A 43 21.07 -16.67 -2.85
C ARG A 43 20.45 -18.03 -2.51
N ILE A 44 19.31 -18.38 -3.12
CA ILE A 44 18.66 -19.68 -2.90
C ILE A 44 19.55 -20.85 -3.31
N LYS A 45 20.30 -20.71 -4.41
CA LYS A 45 21.30 -21.71 -4.79
C LYS A 45 22.50 -21.73 -3.83
N ALA A 46 22.93 -20.57 -3.34
CA ALA A 46 24.07 -20.45 -2.43
C ALA A 46 23.81 -21.08 -1.06
N ILE A 47 22.55 -21.08 -0.60
CA ILE A 47 22.17 -21.79 0.63
C ILE A 47 22.00 -23.30 0.41
N GLU A 48 22.38 -23.87 -0.74
CA GLU A 48 22.24 -25.29 -1.08
C GLU A 48 20.78 -25.80 -1.01
N ALA A 49 19.85 -25.04 -1.59
CA ALA A 49 18.47 -25.48 -1.75
C ALA A 49 18.37 -26.69 -2.70
N SER A 50 17.51 -27.65 -2.33
CA SER A 50 17.18 -28.81 -3.16
C SER A 50 16.50 -28.40 -4.48
N GLU A 51 16.48 -29.29 -5.47
CA GLU A 51 15.76 -29.05 -6.73
C GLU A 51 14.27 -28.73 -6.51
N GLY A 52 13.64 -29.39 -5.53
CA GLY A 52 12.26 -29.14 -5.13
C GLY A 52 12.06 -27.72 -4.59
N GLU A 53 12.99 -27.20 -3.78
CA GLU A 53 12.94 -25.84 -3.25
C GLU A 53 13.25 -24.79 -4.32
N ILE A 54 14.18 -25.07 -5.25
CA ILE A 54 14.45 -24.19 -6.41
C ILE A 54 13.21 -24.11 -7.31
N LEU A 55 12.53 -25.23 -7.52
CA LEU A 55 11.29 -25.27 -8.27
C LEU A 55 10.16 -24.52 -7.53
N ALA A 56 10.04 -24.72 -6.22
CA ALA A 56 9.13 -23.97 -5.36
C ALA A 56 9.37 -22.46 -5.44
N PHE A 57 10.62 -22.00 -5.44
CA PHE A 57 10.95 -20.60 -5.67
C PHE A 57 10.44 -20.11 -7.02
N LYS A 58 10.66 -20.85 -8.11
CA LYS A 58 10.20 -20.44 -9.44
C LYS A 58 8.67 -20.28 -9.50
N TYR A 59 7.93 -21.19 -8.86
CA TYR A 59 6.47 -21.12 -8.78
C TYR A 59 5.98 -19.97 -7.90
N THR A 60 6.51 -19.88 -6.68
CA THR A 60 6.13 -18.84 -5.71
C THR A 60 6.59 -17.45 -6.13
N TRP A 61 7.65 -17.33 -6.93
CA TRP A 61 8.04 -16.07 -7.55
C TRP A 61 6.94 -15.54 -8.46
N LYS A 62 6.33 -16.39 -9.29
CA LYS A 62 5.20 -15.98 -10.14
C LYS A 62 4.00 -15.54 -9.29
N MET A 63 3.69 -16.28 -8.23
CA MET A 63 2.61 -15.93 -7.30
C MET A 63 2.90 -14.62 -6.55
N TYR A 64 4.15 -14.42 -6.13
CA TYR A 64 4.61 -13.18 -5.53
C TYR A 64 4.54 -12.02 -6.51
N GLU A 65 4.94 -12.20 -7.77
CA GLU A 65 4.78 -11.17 -8.80
C GLU A 65 3.30 -10.82 -8.94
N ASP A 66 2.42 -11.81 -9.06
CA ASP A 66 0.97 -11.56 -9.17
C ASP A 66 0.43 -10.81 -7.93
N ASP A 67 0.84 -11.16 -6.72
CA ASP A 67 0.43 -10.50 -5.48
C ASP A 67 1.06 -9.11 -5.29
N ALA A 68 2.36 -8.96 -5.57
CA ALA A 68 3.11 -7.71 -5.43
C ALA A 68 2.76 -6.70 -6.52
N PHE A 69 2.40 -7.18 -7.71
CA PHE A 69 1.92 -6.36 -8.84
C PHE A 69 0.39 -6.22 -8.89
N LYS A 70 -0.35 -6.86 -7.97
CA LYS A 70 -1.77 -6.56 -7.78
C LYS A 70 -1.90 -5.14 -7.27
N LYS A 71 -2.08 -4.20 -8.21
CA LYS A 71 -2.34 -2.78 -7.90
C LYS A 71 -3.48 -2.73 -6.88
N PRO A 72 -3.26 -2.11 -5.70
CA PRO A 72 -4.31 -2.03 -4.70
C PRO A 72 -5.51 -1.33 -5.34
N SER A 73 -6.70 -1.90 -5.12
CA SER A 73 -7.93 -1.25 -5.57
C SER A 73 -8.09 0.10 -4.87
N GLU A 74 -8.89 0.99 -5.46
CA GLU A 74 -9.29 2.26 -4.83
C GLU A 74 -9.86 2.02 -3.42
N SER A 75 -10.74 1.03 -3.27
CA SER A 75 -11.32 0.65 -1.97
C SER A 75 -10.29 0.10 -0.98
N THR A 76 -9.26 -0.62 -1.45
CA THR A 76 -8.17 -1.12 -0.60
C THR A 76 -7.36 0.04 -0.03
N LEU A 77 -7.03 1.03 -0.88
CA LEU A 77 -6.32 2.24 -0.45
C LEU A 77 -7.18 3.07 0.51
N GLU A 78 -8.47 3.22 0.23
CA GLU A 78 -9.41 3.98 1.06
C GLU A 78 -9.53 3.36 2.47
N LYS A 79 -9.70 2.03 2.55
CA LYS A 79 -9.74 1.31 3.84
C LYS A 79 -8.45 1.51 4.64
N LYS A 80 -7.30 1.50 3.95
CA LYS A 80 -6.01 1.75 4.60
C LYS A 80 -5.90 3.18 5.13
N LEU A 81 -6.33 4.18 4.34
CA LEU A 81 -6.37 5.58 4.78
C LEU A 81 -7.20 5.72 6.07
N VAL A 82 -8.43 5.20 6.08
CA VAL A 82 -9.33 5.26 7.25
C VAL A 82 -8.65 4.69 8.49
N LEU A 83 -8.14 3.46 8.38
CA LEU A 83 -7.51 2.76 9.49
C LEU A 83 -6.27 3.48 10.02
N GLU A 84 -5.44 4.05 9.14
CA GLU A 84 -4.23 4.76 9.54
C GLU A 84 -4.51 6.15 10.13
N VAL A 85 -5.57 6.84 9.68
CA VAL A 85 -6.06 8.09 10.28
C VAL A 85 -6.60 7.83 11.68
N GLU A 86 -7.46 6.82 11.85
CA GLU A 86 -8.07 6.47 13.14
C GLU A 86 -7.02 6.05 14.17
N LYS A 87 -6.03 5.26 13.76
CA LYS A 87 -4.88 4.87 14.61
C LYS A 87 -4.09 6.08 15.15
N ARG A 88 -4.09 7.21 14.44
CA ARG A 88 -3.39 8.44 14.83
C ARG A 88 -4.30 9.43 15.58
N GLY A 89 -5.49 8.99 16.00
CA GLY A 89 -6.45 9.83 16.72
C GLY A 89 -7.21 10.83 15.85
N GLY A 90 -7.13 10.70 14.51
CA GLY A 90 -7.92 11.51 13.59
C GLY A 90 -9.27 10.88 13.25
N ILE A 91 -10.09 11.62 12.49
CA ILE A 91 -11.40 11.20 11.99
C ILE A 91 -11.35 11.16 10.46
N CYS A 92 -11.83 10.08 9.83
CA CYS A 92 -11.87 9.90 8.38
C CYS A 92 -13.29 9.56 7.88
N TRP A 93 -14.19 10.54 7.88
CA TRP A 93 -15.57 10.31 7.50
C TRP A 93 -15.74 10.25 5.99
N LYS A 94 -16.65 9.37 5.53
CA LYS A 94 -17.14 9.40 4.16
C LYS A 94 -17.86 10.72 3.93
N PHE A 95 -17.50 11.44 2.88
CA PHE A 95 -18.14 12.69 2.54
C PHE A 95 -19.24 12.45 1.51
N THR A 96 -20.45 12.84 1.87
CA THR A 96 -21.60 12.84 0.96
C THR A 96 -22.34 14.15 1.15
N SER A 97 -22.60 14.86 0.05
CA SER A 97 -23.34 16.12 0.07
C SER A 97 -24.58 15.98 -0.81
N PRO A 98 -25.77 15.76 -0.23
CA PRO A 98 -27.02 15.78 -0.99
C PRO A 98 -27.12 17.04 -1.85
N GLY A 99 -27.52 16.89 -3.12
CA GLY A 99 -27.59 17.99 -4.08
C GLY A 99 -26.26 18.42 -4.71
N THR A 100 -25.12 17.89 -4.28
CA THR A 100 -23.80 18.22 -4.85
C THR A 100 -23.06 16.98 -5.34
N THR A 101 -22.99 16.81 -6.65
CA THR A 101 -22.26 15.70 -7.29
C THR A 101 -20.76 16.00 -7.40
N GLY A 102 -19.96 14.93 -7.29
CA GLY A 102 -18.51 14.96 -7.50
C GLY A 102 -17.71 15.50 -6.31
N VAL A 103 -18.33 15.55 -5.13
CA VAL A 103 -17.61 15.85 -3.89
C VAL A 103 -16.52 14.79 -3.64
N PRO A 104 -15.43 15.17 -2.93
CA PRO A 104 -14.37 14.23 -2.54
C PRO A 104 -14.91 13.04 -1.74
N ASP A 105 -14.21 11.91 -1.76
CA ASP A 105 -14.64 10.69 -1.07
C ASP A 105 -14.66 10.82 0.46
N ARG A 106 -13.70 11.54 1.03
CA ARG A 106 -13.46 11.62 2.48
C ARG A 106 -13.22 13.05 2.96
N VAL A 107 -13.68 13.32 4.19
CA VAL A 107 -13.18 14.44 5.00
C VAL A 107 -12.31 13.86 6.10
N VAL A 108 -11.07 14.32 6.17
CA VAL A 108 -10.11 13.94 7.21
C VAL A 108 -9.94 15.10 8.16
N MET A 109 -10.12 14.84 9.45
CA MET A 109 -9.84 15.79 10.54
C MET A 109 -8.73 15.20 11.40
N ALA A 110 -7.62 15.90 11.51
CA ALA A 110 -6.47 15.52 12.32
C ALA A 110 -6.39 16.43 13.57
N PRO A 111 -5.52 16.10 14.55
CA PRO A 111 -5.24 16.98 15.68
C PRO A 111 -4.89 18.42 15.25
N TRP A 112 -5.00 19.35 16.21
CA TRP A 112 -4.70 20.78 16.01
C TRP A 112 -5.62 21.49 14.99
N GLY A 113 -6.84 20.97 14.80
CA GLY A 113 -7.86 21.61 13.96
C GLY A 113 -7.61 21.47 12.46
N ARG A 114 -6.72 20.57 12.04
CA ARG A 114 -6.38 20.38 10.63
C ARG A 114 -7.46 19.59 9.93
N VAL A 115 -7.99 20.12 8.83
CA VAL A 115 -9.04 19.49 8.02
C VAL A 115 -8.61 19.44 6.57
N ALA A 116 -8.83 18.30 5.93
CA ALA A 116 -8.52 18.08 4.53
C ALA A 116 -9.64 17.29 3.84
N PHE A 117 -9.90 17.63 2.58
CA PHE A 117 -10.70 16.79 1.70
C PHE A 117 -9.82 15.84 0.92
N VAL A 118 -10.25 14.58 0.80
CA VAL A 118 -9.47 13.54 0.13
C VAL A 118 -10.33 12.82 -0.90
N GLU A 119 -9.83 12.78 -2.13
CA GLU A 119 -10.34 11.95 -3.22
C GLU A 119 -9.41 10.76 -3.43
N MET A 120 -9.97 9.56 -3.45
CA MET A 120 -9.24 8.31 -3.65
C MET A 120 -9.26 7.93 -5.13
N LYS A 121 -8.15 7.39 -5.64
CA LYS A 121 -8.08 6.80 -6.98
C LYS A 121 -7.40 5.44 -6.94
N ALA A 122 -7.81 4.54 -7.84
CA ALA A 122 -6.97 3.39 -8.15
C ALA A 122 -5.61 3.86 -8.75
N PRO A 123 -4.51 3.10 -8.57
CA PRO A 123 -3.20 3.48 -9.08
C PRO A 123 -3.19 3.79 -10.58
N GLY A 124 -2.70 4.97 -10.93
CA GLY A 124 -2.63 5.47 -12.32
C GLY A 124 -3.93 6.05 -12.88
N LYS A 125 -5.00 6.14 -12.07
CA LYS A 125 -6.22 6.87 -12.45
C LYS A 125 -6.11 8.34 -12.06
N LYS A 126 -6.82 9.19 -12.80
CA LYS A 126 -6.87 10.65 -12.60
C LYS A 126 -8.28 11.07 -12.19
N LEU A 127 -8.39 12.27 -11.63
CA LEU A 127 -9.67 12.93 -11.38
C LEU A 127 -10.52 13.00 -12.65
N ARG A 128 -11.84 12.87 -12.51
CA ARG A 128 -12.79 13.21 -13.57
C ARG A 128 -12.93 14.72 -13.68
N ALA A 129 -13.47 15.23 -14.79
CA ALA A 129 -13.61 16.68 -15.01
C ALA A 129 -14.40 17.37 -13.89
N LEU A 130 -15.50 16.75 -13.43
CA LEU A 130 -16.30 17.29 -12.33
C LEU A 130 -15.54 17.31 -11.00
N GLN A 131 -14.76 16.26 -10.71
CA GLN A 131 -13.95 16.17 -9.48
C GLN A 131 -12.82 17.20 -9.48
N ARG A 132 -12.17 17.45 -10.63
CA ARG A 132 -11.24 18.58 -10.78
C ARG A 132 -11.90 19.90 -10.45
N LYS A 133 -13.08 20.17 -11.03
CA LYS A 133 -13.83 21.39 -10.72
C LYS A 133 -14.13 21.53 -9.22
N ARG A 134 -14.47 20.44 -8.53
CA ARG A 134 -14.66 20.47 -7.06
C ARG A 134 -13.36 20.68 -6.31
N ALA A 135 -12.27 20.05 -6.73
CA ALA A 135 -10.95 20.26 -6.16
C ALA A 135 -10.54 21.73 -6.28
N ASP A 136 -10.68 22.33 -7.46
CA ASP A 136 -10.38 23.76 -7.70
C ASP A 136 -11.21 24.65 -6.76
N GLN A 137 -12.53 24.40 -6.66
CA GLN A 137 -13.41 25.14 -5.74
C GLN A 137 -13.00 25.04 -4.27
N ILE A 138 -12.51 23.88 -3.82
CA ILE A 138 -12.06 23.66 -2.44
C ILE A 138 -10.72 24.38 -2.20
N LEU A 139 -9.79 24.25 -3.14
CA LEU A 139 -8.47 24.88 -3.08
C LEU A 139 -8.56 26.41 -3.15
N ASP A 140 -9.45 26.96 -3.97
CA ASP A 140 -9.71 28.41 -4.08
C ASP A 140 -10.21 29.02 -2.76
N LEU A 141 -10.83 28.21 -1.89
CA LEU A 141 -11.26 28.61 -0.54
C LEU A 141 -10.14 28.46 0.51
N GLY A 142 -8.94 28.06 0.09
CA GLY A 142 -7.80 27.82 0.99
C GLY A 142 -7.92 26.54 1.81
N VAL A 143 -8.83 25.63 1.45
CA VAL A 143 -9.00 24.36 2.15
C VAL A 143 -8.13 23.28 1.49
N PRO A 144 -7.35 22.50 2.25
CA PRO A 144 -6.54 21.43 1.67
C PRO A 144 -7.34 20.36 0.94
N PHE A 145 -6.87 19.98 -0.25
CA PHE A 145 -7.41 18.87 -1.05
C PHE A 145 -6.28 17.93 -1.47
N TYR A 146 -6.51 16.62 -1.34
CA TYR A 146 -5.56 15.59 -1.76
C TYR A 146 -6.21 14.57 -2.67
N CYS A 147 -5.46 14.12 -3.69
CA CYS A 147 -5.83 13.00 -4.55
C CYS A 147 -4.86 11.85 -4.28
N LEU A 148 -5.31 10.80 -3.58
CA LEU A 148 -4.45 9.69 -3.16
C LEU A 148 -4.68 8.46 -4.05
N SER A 149 -3.61 7.94 -4.63
CA SER A 149 -3.64 6.83 -5.58
C SER A 149 -2.65 5.70 -5.28
N SER A 150 -1.90 5.83 -4.19
CA SER A 150 -0.86 4.87 -3.82
C SER A 150 -0.68 4.79 -2.30
N ASN A 151 0.02 3.76 -1.83
CA ASN A 151 0.45 3.67 -0.43
C ASN A 151 1.40 4.82 -0.06
N GLN A 152 2.21 5.29 -1.00
CA GLN A 152 3.16 6.38 -0.75
C GLN A 152 2.41 7.70 -0.58
N ASP A 153 1.37 7.95 -1.39
CA ASP A 153 0.53 9.15 -1.30
C ASP A 153 -0.13 9.20 0.09
N ILE A 154 -0.66 8.06 0.57
CA ILE A 154 -1.24 7.95 1.92
C ILE A 154 -0.20 8.25 2.99
N LEU A 155 1.02 7.71 2.89
CA LEU A 155 2.08 7.98 3.87
C LEU A 155 2.45 9.47 3.91
N SER A 156 2.66 10.09 2.74
CA SER A 156 2.98 11.52 2.64
C SER A 156 1.84 12.39 3.17
N PHE A 157 0.58 12.06 2.86
CA PHE A 157 -0.59 12.74 3.41
C PHE A 157 -0.65 12.64 4.94
N LEU A 158 -0.40 11.45 5.50
CA LEU A 158 -0.42 11.23 6.95
C LEU A 158 0.71 12.00 7.63
N GLN A 159 1.92 12.00 7.07
CA GLN A 159 3.03 12.81 7.57
C GLN A 159 2.65 14.28 7.60
N GLU A 160 2.13 14.80 6.49
CA GLU A 160 1.75 16.20 6.39
C GLU A 160 0.67 16.57 7.40
N MET A 161 -0.36 15.74 7.59
CA MET A 161 -1.51 16.04 8.45
C MET A 161 -1.29 15.77 9.94
N PHE A 162 -0.42 14.83 10.30
CA PHE A 162 -0.25 14.35 11.68
C PHE A 162 1.12 14.61 12.29
N ASP A 163 2.15 14.93 11.50
CA ASP A 163 3.44 15.29 12.04
C ASP A 163 3.50 16.80 12.32
N SER A 164 3.75 17.15 13.59
CA SER A 164 4.03 18.49 14.15
C SER A 164 2.83 19.39 14.52
N GLU A 165 2.90 19.97 15.72
CA GLU A 165 2.38 21.31 16.01
C GLU A 165 3.23 22.32 15.22
N ILE A 166 2.59 23.23 14.49
CA ILE A 166 3.18 24.53 14.17
C ILE A 166 2.80 25.49 15.27
#